data_AF-A0A0C9TNF6-F1
#
_entry.id   AF-A0A0C9TNF6-F1
#
_cell.length_a   1.000
_cell.length_b   1.000
_cell.length_c   1.000
_cell.angle_alpha   90.00
_cell.angle_beta   90.00
_cell.angle_gamma   90.00
#
_symmetry.space_group_name_H-M   'P 1'
#
loop_
_entity.id
_entity.type
_entity.pdbx_description
1 polymer ?
#
loop_
_entity_poly.entity_id
_entity_poly.type
_entity_poly.pdbx_seq_one_letter_code
_entity_poly.pdbx_strand_id
1 'polypeptide(L)'
;MANNFRIAAGGGRFLTLLAQDGPVTAQADNPGALNQIWNIPGFAGNNSPIQNLGYQAPGPFANPIAGAVVGDIPPTAWNFIVAGGNNFIQQVGANLTWTVGPGPGGAVALLPANFADPTQQLGILPA
;
A
#
# COMPACT_ATOMS: atom_id res chain seq x y z
N MET A 1 10.67 -1.72 17.92
CA MET A 1 10.92 -0.73 16.84
C MET A 1 9.65 -0.66 16.01
N ALA A 2 9.21 0.52 15.60
CA ALA A 2 8.01 0.62 14.76
C ALA A 2 8.33 0.05 13.37
N ASN A 3 7.52 -0.89 12.88
CA ASN A 3 7.67 -1.49 11.56
C ASN A 3 7.12 -0.53 10.50
N ASN A 4 7.83 0.59 10.32
CA ASN A 4 7.46 1.67 9.41
C ASN A 4 8.18 1.50 8.07
N PHE A 5 7.42 1.62 6.99
CA PHE A 5 7.89 1.40 5.64
C PHE A 5 7.41 2.48 4.69
N ARG A 6 8.17 2.62 3.61
CA ARG A 6 7.79 3.33 2.40
C ARG A 6 7.52 2.29 1.32
N ILE A 7 6.38 2.42 0.63
CA ILE A 7 5.97 1.47 -0.41
C ILE A 7 6.19 2.14 -1.77
N ALA A 8 7.20 1.69 -2.51
CA ALA A 8 7.56 2.19 -3.83
C ALA A 8 6.69 1.55 -4.91
N ALA A 9 6.18 2.38 -5.82
CA ALA A 9 5.28 2.02 -6.92
C ALA A 9 5.98 2.01 -8.31
N GLY A 10 7.32 2.02 -8.31
CA GLY A 10 8.14 2.17 -9.51
C GLY A 10 8.22 3.62 -10.03
N GLY A 11 9.30 3.92 -10.77
CA GLY A 11 9.51 5.23 -11.39
C GLY A 11 9.71 6.39 -10.40
N GLY A 12 10.27 6.11 -9.21
CA GLY A 12 10.52 7.14 -8.18
C GLY A 12 9.27 7.60 -7.43
N ARG A 13 8.17 6.85 -7.51
CA ARG A 13 6.90 7.16 -6.85
C ARG A 13 6.67 6.29 -5.62
N PHE A 14 5.96 6.83 -4.65
CA PHE A 14 5.62 6.19 -3.39
C PHE A 14 4.12 6.26 -3.10
N LEU A 15 3.60 5.20 -2.49
CA LEU A 15 2.20 5.16 -2.08
C LEU A 15 1.97 6.20 -1.00
N THR A 16 0.98 7.04 -1.25
CA THR A 16 0.68 8.25 -0.49
C THR A 16 -0.82 8.31 -0.28
N LEU A 17 -1.22 8.65 0.94
CA LEU A 17 -2.59 9.02 1.22
C LEU A 17 -2.70 10.55 1.20
N LEU A 18 -3.47 11.11 0.26
CA LEU A 18 -3.58 12.57 0.08
C LEU A 18 -4.71 13.21 0.89
N ALA A 19 -5.69 12.41 1.30
CA ALA A 19 -6.77 12.81 2.19
C ALA A 19 -7.19 11.61 3.04
N GLN A 20 -7.67 11.87 4.26
CA GLN A 20 -8.45 10.90 5.02
C GLN A 20 -9.66 10.47 4.18
N ASP A 21 -10.06 9.19 4.25
CA ASP A 21 -11.07 8.58 3.36
C ASP A 21 -10.75 8.60 1.85
N GLY A 22 -9.56 9.08 1.48
CA GLY A 22 -9.14 9.20 0.09
C GLY A 22 -8.54 7.91 -0.47
N PRO A 23 -8.45 7.79 -1.80
CA PRO A 23 -7.72 6.70 -2.42
C PRO A 23 -6.22 6.78 -2.06
N VAL A 24 -5.60 5.62 -1.89
CA VAL A 24 -4.15 5.51 -1.91
C VAL A 24 -3.67 5.79 -3.34
N THR A 25 -2.67 6.66 -3.49
CA THR A 25 -2.17 7.09 -4.80
C THR A 25 -0.65 7.00 -4.86
N ALA A 26 -0.07 6.84 -6.05
CA ALA A 26 1.38 6.89 -6.24
C ALA A 26 1.84 8.33 -6.55
N GLN A 27 2.54 8.96 -5.61
CA GLN A 27 3.03 10.34 -5.72
C GLN A 27 4.55 10.38 -5.81
N ALA A 28 5.12 11.53 -6.18
CA ALA A 28 6.57 11.74 -6.14
C ALA A 28 7.15 11.48 -4.73
N ASP A 29 8.39 11.02 -4.67
CA ASP A 29 9.12 10.78 -3.43
C ASP A 29 9.15 12.04 -2.53
N ASN A 30 8.63 11.91 -1.31
CA ASN A 30 8.76 12.89 -0.25
C ASN A 30 9.07 12.16 1.08
N PRO A 31 10.35 11.87 1.38
CA PRO A 31 10.73 10.96 2.45
C PRO A 31 10.38 11.46 3.86
N GLY A 32 10.20 12.78 4.03
CA GLY A 32 9.79 13.38 5.31
C GLY A 32 8.28 13.42 5.53
N ALA A 33 7.47 13.06 4.54
CA ALA A 33 6.01 13.16 4.64
C ALA A 33 5.42 11.93 5.32
N LEU A 34 4.80 12.12 6.49
CA LEU A 34 4.15 11.03 7.25
C LEU A 34 3.08 10.30 6.44
N ASN A 35 2.45 10.97 5.47
CA ASN A 35 1.46 10.36 4.60
C ASN A 35 2.05 9.42 3.52
N GLN A 36 3.37 9.31 3.42
CA GLN A 36 4.10 8.28 2.68
C GLN A 36 4.70 7.18 3.56
N ILE A 37 4.48 7.26 4.88
CA ILE A 37 4.97 6.27 5.84
C ILE A 37 3.82 5.37 6.26
N TRP A 38 4.06 4.07 6.13
CA TRP A 38 3.09 3.02 6.39
C TRP A 38 3.60 2.13 7.52
N ASN A 39 2.83 2.04 8.61
CA ASN A 39 3.09 1.08 9.66
C ASN A 39 2.49 -0.28 9.29
N ILE A 40 3.33 -1.32 9.29
CA ILE A 40 2.99 -2.70 8.93
C ILE A 40 3.52 -3.62 10.04
N PRO A 41 2.78 -3.76 11.17
CA PRO A 41 3.26 -4.43 12.38
C PRO A 41 3.75 -5.86 12.14
N GLY A 42 3.14 -6.57 11.20
CA GLY A 42 3.40 -7.96 10.90
C GLY A 42 4.04 -8.17 9.53
N PHE A 43 4.83 -7.25 8.98
CA PHE A 43 5.39 -7.41 7.62
C PHE A 43 6.05 -8.78 7.34
N ALA A 44 6.67 -9.41 8.35
CA ALA A 44 7.28 -10.75 8.25
C ALA A 44 6.28 -11.92 8.42
N GLY A 45 5.00 -11.64 8.62
CA GLY A 45 3.91 -12.60 8.75
C GLY A 45 2.75 -12.21 7.84
N ASN A 46 2.14 -13.20 7.20
CA ASN A 46 0.89 -12.95 6.50
C ASN A 46 -0.16 -12.39 7.47
N ASN A 47 -1.17 -11.70 6.93
CA ASN A 47 -2.27 -11.11 7.68
C ASN A 47 -1.89 -9.90 8.54
N SER A 48 -1.26 -8.88 7.96
CA SER A 48 -0.99 -7.61 8.67
C SER A 48 -1.83 -6.45 8.16
N PRO A 49 -2.36 -5.57 9.03
CA PRO A 49 -2.92 -4.30 8.58
C PRO A 49 -1.82 -3.37 8.05
N ILE A 50 -2.22 -2.42 7.21
CA ILE A 50 -1.35 -1.37 6.68
C ILE A 50 -1.94 -0.02 7.10
N GLN A 51 -1.29 0.67 8.03
CA GLN A 51 -1.74 1.95 8.56
C GLN A 51 -0.92 3.10 7.99
N ASN A 52 -1.57 4.16 7.50
CA ASN A 52 -0.88 5.38 7.12
C ASN A 52 -0.63 6.30 8.33
N LEU A 53 0.55 6.93 8.40
CA LEU A 53 0.90 7.83 9.51
C LEU A 53 0.57 9.31 9.26
N GLY A 54 0.04 9.66 8.09
CA GLY A 54 -0.23 11.04 7.66
C GLY A 54 -1.43 11.71 8.32
N TYR A 55 -2.31 10.95 8.96
CA TYR A 55 -3.56 11.47 9.55
C TYR A 55 -3.74 10.93 10.97
N GLN A 56 -4.25 11.77 11.86
CA GLN A 56 -4.39 11.45 13.28
C GLN A 56 -5.75 10.81 13.57
N ALA A 57 -5.71 9.62 14.17
CA ALA A 57 -6.73 8.90 14.94
C ALA A 57 -8.23 8.98 14.51
N PRO A 58 -8.83 7.85 14.07
CA PRO A 58 -8.15 6.60 13.73
C PRO A 58 -7.21 6.84 12.54
N GLY A 59 -5.93 6.44 12.68
CA GLY A 59 -5.01 6.56 11.55
C GLY A 59 -5.51 5.66 10.41
N PRO A 60 -5.65 6.16 9.18
CA PRO A 60 -6.37 5.46 8.13
C PRO A 60 -5.66 4.18 7.71
N PHE A 61 -6.34 3.04 7.86
CA PHE A 61 -5.89 1.76 7.31
C PHE A 61 -6.24 1.66 5.83
N ALA A 62 -5.32 1.13 5.03
CA ALA A 62 -5.57 0.85 3.63
C ALA A 62 -6.51 -0.35 3.48
N ASN A 63 -7.67 -0.12 2.85
CA ASN A 63 -8.75 -1.08 2.77
C ASN A 63 -9.40 -1.11 1.39
N PRO A 64 -9.98 -2.26 0.99
CA PRO A 64 -10.68 -2.39 -0.27
C PRO A 64 -12.10 -1.81 -0.22
N ILE A 65 -12.40 -0.79 -1.03
CA ILE A 65 -13.76 -0.32 -1.30
C ILE A 65 -14.03 -0.35 -2.80
N ALA A 66 -15.02 -1.12 -3.23
CA ALA A 66 -15.47 -1.15 -4.63
C ALA A 66 -14.33 -1.28 -5.67
N GLY A 67 -13.28 -2.03 -5.33
CA GLY A 67 -12.11 -2.25 -6.19
C GLY A 67 -10.99 -1.20 -6.06
N ALA A 68 -11.16 -0.15 -5.25
CA ALA A 68 -10.11 0.81 -4.90
C ALA A 68 -9.50 0.48 -3.53
N VAL A 69 -8.26 0.95 -3.29
CA VAL A 69 -7.65 0.96 -1.96
C VAL A 69 -7.81 2.35 -1.36
N VAL A 70 -8.51 2.44 -0.24
CA VAL A 70 -8.94 3.69 0.41
C VAL A 70 -8.45 3.71 1.86
N GLY A 71 -8.11 4.90 2.37
CA GLY A 71 -7.80 5.10 3.80
C GLY A 71 -9.07 5.18 4.66
N ASP A 72 -8.94 4.96 5.97
CA ASP A 72 -9.95 5.26 7.00
C ASP A 72 -11.14 4.28 7.14
N ILE A 73 -10.82 2.99 7.12
CA ILE A 73 -11.78 1.91 7.39
C ILE A 73 -11.19 1.01 8.49
N PRO A 74 -12.01 0.26 9.26
CA PRO A 74 -11.54 -0.83 10.11
C PRO A 74 -10.42 -1.66 9.46
N PRO A 75 -9.41 -2.08 10.21
CA PRO A 75 -8.23 -2.74 9.66
C PRO A 75 -8.61 -4.06 8.95
N THR A 76 -8.32 -4.15 7.65
CA THR A 76 -8.25 -5.42 6.93
C THR A 76 -6.81 -5.93 6.93
N ALA A 77 -6.67 -7.24 7.02
CA ALA A 77 -5.38 -7.90 6.94
C ALA A 77 -4.94 -8.10 5.46
N TRP A 78 -3.65 -7.92 5.20
CA TRP A 78 -3.02 -8.14 3.90
C TRP A 78 -1.94 -9.23 4.00
N ASN A 79 -1.75 -9.97 2.91
CA ASN A 79 -0.64 -10.90 2.68
C ASN A 79 0.49 -10.17 1.97
N PHE A 80 1.74 -10.43 2.38
CA PHE A 80 2.94 -9.87 1.78
C PHE A 80 3.68 -10.99 1.07
N ILE A 81 3.60 -11.01 -0.26
CA ILE A 81 4.15 -12.08 -1.08
C ILE A 81 5.44 -11.58 -1.71
N VAL A 82 6.50 -12.40 -1.66
CA VAL A 82 7.75 -12.16 -2.38
C VAL A 82 7.83 -13.15 -3.53
N ALA A 83 7.86 -12.64 -4.77
CA ALA A 83 8.00 -13.46 -5.97
C ALA A 83 8.88 -12.73 -7.01
N GLY A 84 9.86 -13.45 -7.57
CA GLY A 84 10.75 -12.89 -8.59
C GLY A 84 11.57 -11.66 -8.13
N GLY A 85 11.81 -11.52 -6.82
CA GLY A 85 12.50 -10.36 -6.24
C GLY A 85 11.62 -9.13 -6.00
N ASN A 86 10.31 -9.21 -6.29
CA ASN A 86 9.34 -8.14 -6.07
C ASN A 86 8.40 -8.46 -4.91
N ASN A 87 7.85 -7.41 -4.29
CA ASN A 87 6.83 -7.56 -3.26
C ASN A 87 5.44 -7.32 -3.85
N PHE A 88 4.45 -8.07 -3.34
CA PHE A 88 3.05 -7.92 -3.70
C PHE A 88 2.23 -7.85 -2.42
N ILE A 89 1.24 -6.96 -2.41
CA ILE A 89 0.28 -6.84 -1.31
C ILE A 89 -1.03 -7.46 -1.80
N GLN A 90 -1.39 -8.62 -1.23
CA GLN A 90 -2.56 -9.39 -1.62
C GLN A 90 -3.62 -9.35 -0.52
N GLN A 91 -4.89 -9.22 -0.90
CA GLN A 91 -6.01 -9.26 0.03
C GLN A 91 -6.14 -10.65 0.68
N VAL A 92 -6.32 -10.71 1.99
CA VAL A 92 -6.58 -11.98 2.68
C VAL A 92 -7.93 -12.55 2.24
N GLY A 93 -7.96 -13.84 1.88
CA GLY A 93 -9.18 -14.54 1.46
C GLY A 93 -9.62 -14.24 0.02
N ALA A 94 -8.88 -13.43 -0.74
CA ALA A 94 -9.16 -13.14 -2.15
C ALA A 94 -7.86 -13.17 -2.99
N ASN A 95 -7.95 -13.62 -4.24
CA ASN A 95 -6.80 -13.59 -5.15
C ASN A 95 -6.64 -12.22 -5.84
N LEU A 96 -6.71 -11.13 -5.05
CA LEU A 96 -6.62 -9.75 -5.53
C LEU A 96 -5.38 -9.07 -4.94
N THR A 97 -4.66 -8.32 -5.77
CA THR A 97 -3.44 -7.61 -5.41
C THR A 97 -3.55 -6.13 -5.71
N TRP A 98 -2.77 -5.33 -4.97
CA TRP A 98 -2.65 -3.91 -5.23
C TRP A 98 -2.04 -3.68 -6.61
N THR A 99 -2.70 -2.86 -7.41
CA THR A 99 -2.27 -2.44 -8.74
C THR A 99 -2.20 -0.93 -8.79
N VAL A 100 -1.04 -0.38 -9.16
CA VAL A 100 -0.84 1.07 -9.22
C VAL A 100 -1.28 1.62 -10.57
N GLY A 101 -2.14 2.62 -10.54
CA GLY A 101 -2.54 3.36 -11.74
C GLY A 101 -1.36 4.07 -12.46
N PRO A 102 -1.51 4.32 -13.77
CA PRO A 102 -0.47 4.98 -14.55
C PRO A 102 -0.30 6.46 -14.15
N GLY A 103 0.92 6.97 -14.35
CA GLY A 103 1.24 8.40 -14.22
C GLY A 103 1.31 8.93 -12.77
N PRO A 104 1.66 10.23 -12.61
CA PRO A 104 1.65 10.89 -11.31
C PRO A 104 0.24 10.91 -10.73
N GLY A 105 0.10 10.46 -9.47
CA GLY A 105 -1.19 10.41 -8.78
C GLY A 105 -2.10 9.25 -9.18
N GLY A 106 -1.58 8.25 -9.91
CA GLY A 106 -2.30 7.03 -10.21
C GLY A 106 -2.82 6.36 -8.93
N ALA A 107 -4.12 6.13 -8.86
CA ALA A 107 -4.77 5.48 -7.72
C ALA A 107 -4.42 4.00 -7.66
N VAL A 108 -4.37 3.45 -6.45
CA VAL A 108 -4.21 2.02 -6.22
C VAL A 108 -5.57 1.34 -6.29
N ALA A 109 -5.66 0.33 -7.14
CA ALA A 109 -6.83 -0.52 -7.31
C ALA A 109 -6.52 -1.97 -6.90
N LEU A 110 -7.55 -2.79 -6.82
CA LEU A 110 -7.45 -4.24 -6.69
C LEU A 110 -7.76 -4.92 -8.02
N LEU A 111 -6.83 -5.72 -8.51
CA LEU A 111 -7.01 -6.57 -9.67
C LEU A 111 -6.61 -8.02 -9.34
N PRO A 112 -7.00 -9.01 -10.16
CA PRO A 112 -6.49 -10.37 -10.02
C PRO A 112 -4.96 -10.40 -9.97
N ALA A 113 -4.44 -11.25 -9.08
CA ALA A 113 -3.00 -11.38 -8.90
C ALA A 113 -2.30 -11.76 -10.22
N ASN A 114 -1.36 -10.93 -10.65
CA ASN A 114 -0.48 -11.16 -11.78
C ASN A 114 0.96 -10.77 -11.39
N PHE A 115 1.76 -11.76 -10.99
CA PHE A 115 3.13 -11.51 -10.54
C PHE A 115 4.10 -11.09 -11.66
N ALA A 116 3.67 -11.15 -12.93
CA ALA A 116 4.41 -10.62 -14.06
C ALA A 116 4.04 -9.15 -14.38
N ASP A 117 2.98 -8.60 -13.78
CA ASP A 117 2.56 -7.22 -14.04
C ASP A 117 3.43 -6.22 -13.26
N PRO A 118 4.19 -5.35 -13.94
CA PRO A 118 5.05 -4.36 -13.27
C PRO A 118 4.24 -3.34 -12.44
N THR A 119 2.95 -3.16 -12.72
CA THR A 119 2.08 -2.26 -11.94
C THR A 119 1.63 -2.86 -10.60
N GLN A 120 1.84 -4.17 -10.40
CA GLN A 120 1.60 -4.87 -9.13
C GLN A 120 2.88 -5.11 -8.33
N GLN A 121 4.05 -4.85 -8.93
CA GLN A 121 5.36 -5.05 -8.30
C GLN A 121 5.71 -3.83 -7.45
N LEU A 122 5.81 -4.04 -6.13
CA LEU A 122 6.08 -2.99 -5.15
C LEU A 122 7.47 -3.17 -4.51
N GLY A 123 8.11 -2.05 -4.20
CA GLY A 123 9.27 -2.01 -3.31
C GLY A 123 8.83 -1.71 -1.89
N ILE A 124 9.31 -2.45 -0.90
CA ILE A 124 9.03 -2.18 0.51
C ILE A 124 10.35 -1.84 1.18
N LEU A 125 10.48 -0.58 1.59
CA LEU A 125 11.71 0.02 2.07
C LEU A 125 11.51 0.51 3.52
N PRO A 126 12.48 0.37 4.43
CA PRO A 126 12.39 1.01 5.74
C PRO A 126 12.17 2.52 5.61
N ALA A 127 11.31 3.08 6.46
CA ALA A 127 11.04 4.52 6.55
C ALA A 127 11.96 5.22 7.56
#